data_AF-R1CUV2-F1
#
_entry.id   AF-R1CUV2-F1
#
_cell.length_a   1.000
_cell.length_b   1.000
_cell.length_c   1.000
_cell.angle_alpha   90.00
_cell.angle_beta   90.00
_cell.angle_gamma   90.00
#
_symmetry.space_group_name_H-M   'P 1'
#
loop_
_entity.id
_entity.type
_entity.pdbx_description
1 polymer ?
#
loop_
_entity_poly.entity_id
_entity_poly.type
_entity_poly.pdbx_seq_one_letter_code
_entity_poly.pdbx_strand_id
1 'polypeptide(L)'
;MNIPVREGETIEGSRRAAFGAMPEWENARVPVPEGAYPLFLTNTTQANFKCREREDCTSAQPYVFVSKKVFLDDIQFRGVISDFHPTKKYIEKYPDGVDVQEDGTSGLLLVWDEDEDYGQNFYLVHSVELKEAVVAKWAAAGEGDAAGESVSKPWVSLGSEQELENEAVVEGRGRFILHLSRARRLFGAKPRAFFDRDADADPCISENDCRPFTDLKFGGLVREDRSVGVQAVPLVAPAATQTNSRRQVNVAAQYDARELSAGARRATERSEPFRAFLRRVRAPCEQALQQNELRLVELALRLLLRLE
;
A
#
# COMPACT_ATOMS: atom_id res chain seq x y z
N MET A 1 49.85 -41.50 -49.26
CA MET A 1 49.12 -40.84 -50.36
C MET A 1 48.28 -39.71 -49.76
N ASN A 2 48.23 -38.56 -50.44
CA ASN A 2 47.34 -37.37 -50.33
C ASN A 2 46.51 -37.14 -49.03
N ILE A 3 46.63 -36.02 -48.27
CA ILE A 3 46.32 -34.58 -48.58
C ILE A 3 44.78 -34.30 -48.58
N PRO A 4 44.20 -33.20 -48.00
CA PRO A 4 44.72 -32.14 -47.08
C PRO A 4 43.80 -31.62 -45.92
N VAL A 5 44.43 -30.79 -45.08
CA VAL A 5 44.03 -29.59 -44.27
C VAL A 5 42.65 -28.90 -44.42
N ARG A 6 42.08 -28.47 -43.26
CA ARG A 6 41.51 -27.13 -42.93
C ARG A 6 41.82 -26.85 -41.45
N GLU A 7 42.71 -25.94 -41.04
CA GLU A 7 42.59 -24.46 -40.95
C GLU A 7 41.48 -23.94 -40.01
N GLY A 8 41.89 -23.20 -38.97
CA GLY A 8 41.07 -22.21 -38.27
C GLY A 8 40.71 -22.48 -36.80
N GLU A 9 41.65 -22.29 -35.86
CA GLU A 9 41.43 -21.53 -34.61
C GLU A 9 42.74 -21.36 -33.82
N THR A 10 43.15 -20.09 -33.60
CA THR A 10 44.39 -19.72 -32.91
C THR A 10 44.17 -19.39 -31.44
N ILE A 11 45.21 -19.62 -30.65
CA ILE A 11 45.23 -19.45 -29.19
C ILE A 11 45.31 -17.97 -28.81
N GLU A 12 44.32 -17.45 -28.09
CA GLU A 12 44.53 -16.38 -27.10
C GLU A 12 43.87 -16.77 -25.78
N GLY A 13 44.67 -17.31 -24.87
CA GLY A 13 44.31 -17.44 -23.46
C GLY A 13 44.64 -16.17 -22.68
N SER A 14 44.12 -16.11 -21.45
CA SER A 14 44.54 -15.16 -20.40
C SER A 14 44.07 -13.71 -20.53
N ARG A 15 42.83 -13.45 -20.09
CA ARG A 15 42.48 -12.28 -19.23
C ARG A 15 41.13 -12.37 -18.51
N ARG A 16 40.80 -13.54 -17.92
CA ARG A 16 39.79 -13.58 -16.83
C ARG A 16 40.45 -13.15 -15.51
N ALA A 17 40.74 -11.85 -15.41
CA ALA A 17 41.13 -11.22 -14.15
C ALA A 17 39.88 -10.93 -13.32
N ALA A 18 39.93 -11.32 -12.05
CA ALA A 18 38.81 -11.27 -11.13
C ALA A 18 38.15 -9.89 -10.99
N PHE A 19 36.87 -9.81 -11.34
CA PHE A 19 35.90 -9.01 -10.61
C PHE A 19 34.82 -9.96 -10.09
N GLY A 20 34.54 -9.90 -8.78
CA GLY A 20 33.70 -10.88 -8.12
C GLY A 20 32.25 -10.77 -8.58
N ALA A 21 31.66 -11.91 -8.92
CA ALA A 21 30.21 -12.02 -9.01
C ALA A 21 29.61 -11.56 -7.67
N MET A 22 28.73 -10.55 -7.71
CA MET A 22 27.93 -10.23 -6.52
C MET A 22 26.98 -11.38 -6.23
N PRO A 23 26.72 -11.70 -4.95
CA PRO A 23 25.71 -12.67 -4.60
C PRO A 23 24.33 -12.21 -5.09
N GLU A 24 23.54 -13.18 -5.52
CA GLU A 24 22.15 -13.03 -5.94
C GLU A 24 21.35 -12.35 -4.81
N TRP A 25 20.61 -11.30 -5.14
CA TRP A 25 19.65 -10.66 -4.25
C TRP A 25 18.44 -11.59 -4.13
N GLU A 26 17.99 -11.85 -2.91
CA GLU A 26 17.21 -13.05 -2.56
C GLU A 26 15.84 -13.21 -3.25
N ASN A 27 15.34 -12.18 -3.97
CA ASN A 27 14.05 -12.20 -4.67
C ASN A 27 14.13 -12.17 -6.21
N ALA A 28 15.29 -12.53 -6.78
CA ALA A 28 15.41 -13.49 -7.90
C ALA A 28 14.49 -13.38 -9.15
N ARG A 29 14.09 -12.20 -9.63
CA ARG A 29 13.25 -12.03 -10.85
C ARG A 29 14.08 -12.09 -12.16
N VAL A 30 14.84 -11.04 -12.51
CA VAL A 30 15.66 -10.94 -13.74
C VAL A 30 17.10 -10.56 -13.38
N PRO A 31 18.16 -11.18 -13.93
CA PRO A 31 19.54 -10.83 -13.58
C PRO A 31 19.84 -9.34 -13.80
N VAL A 32 20.46 -8.71 -12.80
CA VAL A 32 20.81 -7.27 -12.83
C VAL A 32 21.79 -6.99 -13.98
N PRO A 33 21.52 -5.98 -14.83
CA PRO A 33 22.45 -5.55 -15.88
C PRO A 33 23.82 -5.11 -15.34
N GLU A 34 24.88 -5.46 -16.04
CA GLU A 34 26.24 -4.98 -15.72
C GLU A 34 26.29 -3.45 -15.80
N GLY A 35 26.51 -2.78 -14.66
CA GLY A 35 26.47 -1.31 -14.54
C GLY A 35 25.29 -0.74 -13.76
N ALA A 36 24.37 -1.59 -13.29
CA ALA A 36 23.32 -1.23 -12.33
C ALA A 36 23.56 -1.88 -10.96
N TYR A 37 23.05 -1.26 -9.89
CA TYR A 37 23.07 -1.79 -8.54
C TYR A 37 21.67 -1.65 -7.90
N PRO A 38 20.96 -2.76 -7.56
CA PRO A 38 19.67 -2.70 -6.89
C PRO A 38 19.85 -2.23 -5.44
N LEU A 39 18.94 -1.38 -4.97
CA LEU A 39 19.05 -0.76 -3.65
C LEU A 39 17.65 -0.47 -3.08
N PHE A 40 17.52 -0.63 -1.77
CA PHE A 40 16.30 -0.28 -1.06
C PHE A 40 16.32 1.19 -0.63
N LEU A 41 15.35 1.99 -1.08
CA LEU A 41 15.13 3.34 -0.53
C LEU A 41 13.98 3.36 0.45
N THR A 42 14.29 3.77 1.68
CA THR A 42 13.29 4.09 2.70
C THR A 42 12.45 5.32 2.31
N ASN A 43 11.19 5.39 2.75
CA ASN A 43 10.31 6.54 2.48
C ASN A 43 10.93 7.90 2.91
N THR A 44 11.80 7.88 3.92
CA THR A 44 12.54 9.07 4.36
C THR A 44 13.65 9.45 3.38
N THR A 45 14.44 8.52 2.83
CA THR A 45 15.43 8.87 1.78
C THR A 45 14.73 9.29 0.48
N GLN A 46 13.66 8.60 0.07
CA GLN A 46 12.86 8.98 -1.10
C GLN A 46 12.42 10.47 -1.05
N ALA A 47 11.91 10.93 0.10
CA ALA A 47 11.47 12.31 0.28
C ALA A 47 12.60 13.35 0.23
N ASN A 48 13.83 13.00 0.63
CA ASN A 48 14.97 13.92 0.57
C ASN A 48 15.57 14.02 -0.84
N PHE A 49 15.53 12.93 -1.60
CA PHE A 49 16.05 12.83 -2.96
C PHE A 49 15.02 13.19 -4.04
N LYS A 50 13.78 13.53 -3.65
CA LYS A 50 12.64 13.83 -4.56
C LYS A 50 12.43 12.73 -5.59
N CYS A 51 12.39 11.49 -5.09
CA CYS A 51 12.11 10.30 -5.89
C CYS A 51 10.96 9.50 -5.27
N ARG A 52 9.95 10.21 -4.73
CA ARG A 52 8.83 9.57 -4.05
C ARG A 52 7.93 8.84 -5.05
N GLU A 53 7.64 7.58 -4.73
CA GLU A 53 6.76 6.70 -5.49
C GLU A 53 5.41 7.38 -5.80
N ARG A 54 5.03 7.42 -7.08
CA ARG A 54 3.76 7.98 -7.61
C ARG A 54 3.57 9.49 -7.44
N GLU A 55 4.57 10.23 -6.95
CA GLU A 55 4.53 11.70 -6.84
C GLU A 55 5.63 12.33 -7.71
N ASP A 56 6.90 12.00 -7.45
CA ASP A 56 8.03 12.47 -8.27
C ASP A 56 8.41 11.43 -9.36
N CYS A 57 8.32 10.14 -9.02
CA CYS A 57 8.54 9.03 -9.96
C CYS A 57 7.18 8.50 -10.44
N THR A 58 6.93 8.55 -11.76
CA THR A 58 5.69 8.04 -12.37
C THR A 58 6.00 6.98 -13.42
N SER A 59 5.01 6.18 -13.83
CA SER A 59 5.20 5.15 -14.87
C SER A 59 5.59 5.74 -16.24
N ALA A 60 5.31 7.02 -16.50
CA ALA A 60 5.76 7.73 -17.70
C ALA A 60 7.21 8.23 -17.60
N GLN A 61 7.67 8.60 -16.39
CA GLN A 61 9.05 8.98 -16.12
C GLN A 61 9.52 8.36 -14.79
N PRO A 62 10.03 7.12 -14.81
CA PRO A 62 10.38 6.38 -13.60
C PRO A 62 11.80 6.66 -13.10
N TYR A 63 12.43 7.77 -13.52
CA TYR A 63 13.83 8.06 -13.20
C TYR A 63 14.09 9.52 -12.82
N VAL A 64 15.04 9.70 -11.90
CA VAL A 64 15.46 10.99 -11.35
C VAL A 64 16.98 11.14 -11.49
N PHE A 65 17.42 12.32 -11.94
CA PHE A 65 18.84 12.67 -11.97
C PHE A 65 19.26 13.30 -10.64
N VAL A 66 20.29 12.75 -10.01
CA VAL A 66 20.79 13.22 -8.72
C VAL A 66 22.28 13.48 -8.80
N SER A 67 22.71 14.69 -8.42
CA SER A 67 24.13 15.05 -8.46
C SER A 67 24.99 14.23 -7.50
N LYS A 68 26.22 13.91 -7.90
CA LYS A 68 27.19 13.14 -7.09
C LYS A 68 27.43 13.77 -5.71
N LYS A 69 27.40 15.11 -5.61
CA LYS A 69 27.57 15.85 -4.35
C LYS A 69 26.48 15.50 -3.34
N VAL A 70 25.21 15.51 -3.75
CA VAL A 70 24.07 15.21 -2.87
C VAL A 70 24.15 13.79 -2.29
N PHE A 71 24.58 12.80 -3.08
CA PHE A 71 24.83 11.45 -2.56
C PHE A 71 25.98 11.42 -1.53
N LEU A 72 27.10 12.08 -1.82
CA LEU A 72 28.25 12.11 -0.91
C LEU A 72 27.93 12.88 0.39
N ASP A 73 27.16 13.97 0.30
CA ASP A 73 26.70 14.76 1.45
C ASP A 73 25.75 13.96 2.34
N ASP A 74 24.81 13.19 1.77
CA ASP A 74 23.92 12.31 2.56
C ASP A 74 24.69 11.17 3.23
N ILE A 75 25.61 10.51 2.51
CA ILE A 75 26.50 9.49 3.06
C ILE A 75 27.40 10.07 4.17
N GLN A 76 27.83 11.33 4.05
CA GLN A 76 28.60 12.01 5.10
C GLN A 76 27.73 12.37 6.31
N PHE A 77 26.48 12.78 6.10
CA PHE A 77 25.56 13.20 7.17
C PHE A 77 24.98 11.99 7.95
N ARG A 78 24.58 10.92 7.27
CA ARG A 78 23.96 9.72 7.88
C ARG A 78 24.94 8.57 8.12
N GLY A 79 26.12 8.60 7.52
CA GLY A 79 27.17 7.60 7.72
C GLY A 79 26.74 6.20 7.26
N VAL A 80 26.69 5.27 8.21
CA VAL A 80 26.27 3.86 8.00
C VAL A 80 24.74 3.72 7.86
N ILE A 81 23.98 4.77 8.22
CA ILE A 81 22.50 4.78 8.16
C ILE A 81 22.00 5.30 6.80
N SER A 82 22.89 5.77 5.92
CA SER A 82 22.49 6.12 4.53
C SER A 82 22.23 4.84 3.74
N ASP A 83 21.06 4.76 3.09
CA ASP A 83 20.71 3.70 2.13
C ASP A 83 21.76 3.59 0.99
N PHE A 84 22.50 4.68 0.71
CA PHE A 84 23.57 4.72 -0.30
C PHE A 84 24.96 4.29 0.21
N HIS A 85 25.10 3.92 1.49
CA HIS A 85 26.38 3.47 2.06
C HIS A 85 27.03 2.28 1.31
N PRO A 86 26.29 1.22 0.89
CA PRO A 86 26.85 0.13 0.09
C PRO A 86 27.33 0.61 -1.29
N THR A 87 26.60 1.55 -1.90
CA THR A 87 26.88 2.09 -3.24
C THR A 87 28.03 3.10 -3.29
N LYS A 88 28.56 3.57 -2.15
CA LYS A 88 29.59 4.62 -2.06
C LYS A 88 30.75 4.41 -3.04
N LYS A 89 31.27 3.18 -3.14
CA LYS A 89 32.40 2.83 -4.03
C LYS A 89 32.11 2.97 -5.52
N TYR A 90 30.84 2.91 -5.93
CA TYR A 90 30.40 3.08 -7.31
C TYR A 90 30.16 4.56 -7.61
N ILE A 91 29.55 5.28 -6.65
CA ILE A 91 29.33 6.73 -6.72
C ILE A 91 30.65 7.49 -6.82
N GLU A 92 31.66 7.15 -5.99
CA GLU A 92 32.99 7.77 -6.02
C GLU A 92 33.72 7.55 -7.37
N LYS A 93 33.59 6.35 -7.95
CA LYS A 93 34.20 5.97 -9.23
C LYS A 93 33.51 6.57 -10.46
N TYR A 94 32.28 7.08 -10.33
CA TYR A 94 31.59 7.70 -11.46
C TYR A 94 32.36 8.96 -11.92
N PRO A 95 32.67 9.08 -13.21
CA PRO A 95 33.49 10.18 -13.72
C PRO A 95 32.77 11.53 -13.57
N ASP A 96 33.48 12.52 -13.03
CA ASP A 96 32.95 13.86 -12.82
C ASP A 96 32.88 14.63 -14.15
N GLY A 97 31.65 14.98 -14.57
CA GLY A 97 31.41 15.91 -15.69
C GLY A 97 31.09 15.30 -17.05
N VAL A 98 30.74 14.01 -17.14
CA VAL A 98 30.42 13.38 -18.45
C VAL A 98 29.04 13.79 -18.99
N ASP A 99 28.05 14.01 -18.13
CA ASP A 99 26.67 14.31 -18.54
C ASP A 99 26.19 15.65 -17.96
N VAL A 100 26.35 16.73 -18.71
CA VAL A 100 25.70 18.02 -18.39
C VAL A 100 24.44 18.13 -19.23
N GLN A 101 23.27 17.91 -18.63
CA GLN A 101 22.00 18.35 -19.22
C GLN A 101 21.92 19.88 -19.23
N GLU A 102 21.05 20.46 -20.07
CA GLU A 102 20.94 21.90 -20.27
C GLU A 102 20.63 22.68 -18.96
N ASP A 103 20.02 22.03 -17.96
CA ASP A 103 19.77 22.54 -16.61
C ASP A 103 21.00 22.48 -15.66
N GLY A 104 22.19 22.11 -16.16
CA GLY A 104 23.45 22.10 -15.40
C GLY A 104 23.62 20.95 -14.39
N THR A 105 22.72 19.96 -14.38
CA THR A 105 22.73 18.86 -13.40
C THR A 105 23.58 17.68 -13.87
N SER A 106 24.85 17.63 -13.46
CA SER A 106 25.69 16.44 -13.62
C SER A 106 25.42 15.41 -12.52
N GLY A 107 24.70 14.34 -12.88
CA GLY A 107 24.18 13.37 -11.91
C GLY A 107 24.18 11.92 -12.35
N LEU A 108 24.20 11.02 -11.36
CA LEU A 108 23.89 9.61 -11.56
C LEU A 108 22.37 9.46 -11.75
N LEU A 109 21.97 8.38 -12.41
CA LEU A 109 20.58 8.07 -12.69
C LEU A 109 20.06 7.09 -11.63
N LEU A 110 19.04 7.50 -10.89
CA LEU A 110 18.28 6.66 -9.98
C LEU A 110 16.96 6.29 -10.68
N VAL A 111 16.65 4.99 -10.77
CA VAL A 111 15.45 4.50 -11.46
C VAL A 111 14.59 3.72 -10.48
N TRP A 112 13.28 4.00 -10.50
CA TRP A 112 12.25 3.29 -9.77
C TRP A 112 11.89 1.99 -10.49
N ASP A 113 11.80 0.89 -9.73
CA ASP A 113 11.44 -0.44 -10.23
C ASP A 113 10.03 -0.78 -9.74
N GLU A 114 9.00 -0.46 -10.55
CA GLU A 114 7.58 -0.65 -10.19
C GLU A 114 7.21 -2.13 -10.01
N ASP A 115 7.91 -3.02 -10.72
CA ASP A 115 7.67 -4.46 -10.73
C ASP A 115 8.56 -5.23 -9.74
N GLU A 116 9.54 -4.57 -9.12
CA GLU A 116 10.63 -5.19 -8.35
C GLU A 116 11.38 -6.26 -9.17
N ASP A 117 11.62 -6.01 -10.47
CA ASP A 117 12.36 -6.90 -11.39
C ASP A 117 13.78 -7.24 -10.89
N TYR A 118 14.40 -6.32 -10.15
CA TYR A 118 15.67 -6.50 -9.47
C TYR A 118 15.55 -6.70 -7.95
N GLY A 119 14.35 -7.07 -7.49
CA GLY A 119 14.04 -7.49 -6.11
C GLY A 119 14.25 -6.43 -5.02
N GLN A 120 14.34 -5.16 -5.42
CA GLN A 120 14.38 -3.96 -4.58
C GLN A 120 13.59 -2.86 -5.29
N ASN A 121 13.14 -1.83 -4.55
CA ASN A 121 12.28 -0.78 -5.11
C ASN A 121 13.01 0.23 -6.03
N PHE A 122 14.34 0.32 -5.98
CA PHE A 122 15.13 1.19 -6.87
C PHE A 122 16.40 0.48 -7.37
N TYR A 123 16.96 1.00 -8.46
CA TYR A 123 18.34 0.71 -8.87
C TYR A 123 19.10 1.97 -9.26
N LEU A 124 20.38 2.01 -8.87
CA LEU A 124 21.33 3.05 -9.25
C LEU A 124 22.10 2.61 -10.49
N VAL A 125 22.06 3.42 -11.54
CA VAL A 125 22.88 3.23 -12.73
C VAL A 125 24.21 3.96 -12.54
N HIS A 126 25.31 3.21 -12.58
CA HIS A 126 26.67 3.71 -12.42
C HIS A 126 27.55 3.53 -13.67
N SER A 127 27.00 2.96 -14.76
CA SER A 127 27.62 2.91 -16.08
C SER A 127 27.04 3.98 -16.99
N VAL A 128 27.90 4.67 -17.76
CA VAL A 128 27.48 5.70 -18.72
C VAL A 128 26.68 5.07 -19.87
N GLU A 129 27.14 3.94 -20.40
CA GLU A 129 26.48 3.20 -21.49
C GLU A 129 25.06 2.77 -21.12
N LEU A 130 24.87 2.30 -19.87
CA LEU A 130 23.56 1.85 -19.40
C LEU A 130 22.62 3.03 -19.09
N LYS A 131 23.17 4.19 -18.70
CA LYS A 131 22.41 5.42 -18.49
C LYS A 131 21.81 5.92 -19.81
N GLU A 132 22.60 5.96 -20.87
CA GLU A 132 22.11 6.29 -22.23
C GLU A 132 21.05 5.29 -22.70
N ALA A 133 21.28 3.99 -22.51
CA ALA A 133 20.33 2.95 -22.89
C ALA A 133 18.99 3.03 -22.15
N VAL A 134 18.99 3.34 -20.84
CA VAL A 134 17.77 3.54 -20.06
C VAL A 134 17.01 4.80 -20.51
N VAL A 135 17.71 5.92 -20.70
CA VAL A 135 17.09 7.16 -21.20
C VAL A 135 16.51 6.95 -22.61
N ALA A 136 17.23 6.27 -23.50
CA ALA A 136 16.74 5.94 -24.84
C ALA A 136 15.51 5.01 -24.82
N LYS A 137 15.48 4.02 -23.93
CA LYS A 137 14.32 3.11 -23.75
C LYS A 137 13.06 3.89 -23.38
N TRP A 138 13.16 4.83 -22.44
CA TRP A 138 12.01 5.63 -21.99
C TRP A 138 11.66 6.77 -22.94
N ALA A 139 12.64 7.37 -23.62
CA ALA A 139 12.38 8.34 -24.70
C ALA A 139 11.62 7.70 -25.88
N ALA A 140 12.01 6.48 -26.29
CA ALA A 140 11.30 5.73 -27.32
C ALA A 140 9.89 5.28 -26.87
N ALA A 141 9.68 5.03 -25.57
CA ALA A 141 8.35 4.79 -25.01
C ALA A 141 7.48 6.06 -25.01
N GLY A 142 8.08 7.23 -24.75
CA GLY A 142 7.40 8.53 -24.75
C GLY A 142 6.85 8.96 -26.13
N GLU A 143 7.44 8.50 -27.24
CA GLU A 143 6.86 8.70 -28.58
C GLU A 143 5.70 7.73 -28.90
N GLY A 144 5.58 6.62 -28.15
CA GLY A 144 4.51 5.63 -28.32
C GLY A 144 3.21 5.99 -27.62
N ASP A 145 3.29 6.58 -26.42
CA ASP A 145 2.14 6.96 -25.60
C ASP A 145 2.13 8.47 -25.28
N ALA A 146 2.11 9.28 -26.33
CA ALA A 146 1.55 10.63 -26.28
C ALA A 146 0.02 10.55 -26.09
N ALA A 147 -0.41 9.98 -24.96
CA ALA A 147 -1.77 10.03 -24.45
C ALA A 147 -2.09 11.49 -24.11
N GLY A 148 -2.54 12.23 -25.14
CA GLY A 148 -2.89 13.64 -25.01
C GLY A 148 -3.83 13.86 -23.83
N GLU A 149 -3.65 15.00 -23.14
CA GLU A 149 -4.40 15.38 -21.95
C GLU A 149 -5.86 14.95 -22.09
N SER A 150 -6.32 14.10 -21.15
CA SER A 150 -7.64 13.49 -21.23
C SER A 150 -8.72 14.52 -20.90
N VAL A 151 -8.98 15.42 -21.86
CA VAL A 151 -10.11 16.35 -21.83
C VAL A 151 -11.34 15.53 -21.54
N SER A 152 -11.92 15.74 -20.35
CA SER A 152 -13.02 14.93 -19.85
C SER A 152 -14.19 15.06 -20.81
N LYS A 153 -14.45 13.99 -21.58
CA LYS A 153 -15.62 13.93 -22.45
C LYS A 153 -16.84 14.14 -21.57
N PRO A 154 -17.74 15.09 -21.89
CA PRO A 154 -18.94 15.31 -21.09
C PRO A 154 -19.70 14.00 -21.01
N TRP A 155 -20.13 13.63 -19.80
CA TRP A 155 -20.84 12.38 -19.58
C TRP A 155 -22.14 12.37 -20.38
N VAL A 156 -22.34 11.32 -21.17
CA VAL A 156 -23.56 11.10 -21.96
C VAL A 156 -24.29 9.93 -21.34
N SER A 157 -25.54 10.18 -20.93
CA SER A 157 -26.41 9.15 -20.36
C SER A 157 -26.70 8.06 -21.39
N LEU A 158 -26.46 6.81 -21.02
CA LEU A 158 -26.67 5.63 -21.89
C LEU A 158 -28.07 5.02 -21.72
N GLY A 159 -29.05 5.80 -21.28
CA GLY A 159 -30.46 5.38 -21.15
C GLY A 159 -30.82 4.71 -19.82
N SER A 160 -29.84 4.42 -18.96
CA SER A 160 -30.07 3.84 -17.61
C SER A 160 -30.86 4.75 -16.67
N GLU A 161 -31.03 6.03 -16.98
CA GLU A 161 -31.96 6.93 -16.28
C GLU A 161 -33.41 6.45 -16.36
N GLN A 162 -33.85 5.83 -17.47
CA GLN A 162 -35.22 5.29 -17.56
C GLN A 162 -35.43 4.09 -16.63
N GLU A 163 -34.42 3.25 -16.42
CA GLU A 163 -34.51 2.14 -15.46
C GLU A 163 -34.58 2.69 -14.03
N LEU A 164 -33.74 3.66 -13.70
CA LEU A 164 -33.75 4.34 -12.40
C LEU A 164 -35.07 5.08 -12.10
N GLU A 165 -35.67 5.72 -13.10
CA GLU A 165 -36.94 6.44 -12.96
C GLU A 165 -38.15 5.48 -12.84
N ASN A 166 -38.08 4.31 -13.49
CA ASN A 166 -39.09 3.24 -13.32
C ASN A 166 -38.97 2.52 -11.96
N GLU A 167 -37.77 2.35 -11.42
CA GLU A 167 -37.53 1.78 -10.09
C GLU A 167 -37.66 2.81 -8.95
N ALA A 168 -37.78 4.10 -9.26
CA ALA A 168 -37.91 5.17 -8.28
C ALA A 168 -39.23 5.05 -7.48
N VAL A 169 -39.12 4.56 -6.25
CA VAL A 169 -40.25 4.51 -5.31
C VAL A 169 -40.60 5.92 -4.81
N VAL A 170 -41.44 6.62 -5.56
CA VAL A 170 -42.00 7.92 -5.15
C VAL A 170 -43.07 7.71 -4.08
N GLU A 171 -42.90 8.32 -2.90
CA GLU A 171 -43.87 8.23 -1.81
C GLU A 171 -45.16 9.01 -2.11
N GLY A 172 -46.11 8.37 -2.81
CA GLY A 172 -47.39 8.98 -3.20
C GLY A 172 -48.39 9.28 -2.07
N ARG A 173 -48.05 9.04 -0.79
CA ARG A 173 -48.92 9.32 0.36
C ARG A 173 -48.37 10.46 1.22
N GLY A 174 -49.24 11.40 1.60
CA GLY A 174 -48.87 12.47 2.51
C GLY A 174 -48.36 11.92 3.85
N ARG A 175 -47.11 12.24 4.20
CA ARG A 175 -46.54 11.92 5.51
C ARG A 175 -47.26 12.74 6.58
N PHE A 176 -47.69 12.08 7.66
CA PHE A 176 -48.26 12.76 8.83
C PHE A 176 -47.32 12.61 10.04
N ILE A 177 -47.18 13.69 10.81
CA ILE A 177 -46.32 13.72 11.99
C ILE A 177 -47.12 13.21 13.19
N LEU A 178 -46.76 12.05 13.71
CA LEU A 178 -47.40 11.42 14.87
C LEU A 178 -46.70 11.85 16.17
N HIS A 179 -47.25 12.83 16.89
CA HIS A 179 -46.73 13.23 18.20
C HIS A 179 -47.33 12.38 19.33
N LEU A 180 -46.67 11.27 19.65
CA LEU A 180 -47.05 10.36 20.73
C LEU A 180 -46.48 10.82 22.09
N SER A 181 -47.21 11.70 22.79
CA SER A 181 -46.88 12.08 24.17
C SER A 181 -47.77 11.39 25.21
N ARG A 182 -47.15 10.80 26.24
CA ARG A 182 -47.85 10.28 27.42
C ARG A 182 -48.13 11.41 28.41
N ALA A 183 -49.31 11.42 29.03
CA ALA A 183 -49.64 12.45 30.04
C ALA A 183 -48.65 12.40 31.22
N ARG A 184 -48.12 13.57 31.64
CA ARG A 184 -47.00 13.67 32.61
C ARG A 184 -47.26 12.93 33.94
N ARG A 185 -48.52 12.88 34.39
CA ARG A 185 -48.98 12.12 35.58
C ARG A 185 -48.79 10.60 35.51
N LEU A 186 -48.55 10.04 34.32
CA LEU A 186 -48.39 8.59 34.10
C LEU A 186 -46.92 8.14 34.05
N PHE A 187 -45.95 9.06 34.20
CA PHE A 187 -44.51 8.76 34.12
C PHE A 187 -43.90 8.19 35.43
N GLY A 188 -44.72 7.79 36.40
CA GLY A 188 -44.28 7.11 37.65
C GLY A 188 -43.57 8.00 38.67
N ALA A 189 -42.87 9.06 38.24
CA ALA A 189 -42.26 10.05 39.11
C ALA A 189 -43.24 11.18 39.49
N LYS A 190 -43.26 11.58 40.77
CA LYS A 190 -43.94 12.82 41.19
C LYS A 190 -43.25 14.03 40.52
N PRO A 191 -44.00 15.06 40.08
CA PRO A 191 -43.39 16.29 39.58
C PRO A 191 -42.52 16.93 40.67
N ARG A 192 -41.24 17.18 40.36
CA ARG A 192 -40.39 18.06 41.18
C ARG A 192 -40.52 19.47 40.62
N ALA A 193 -40.91 20.42 41.46
CA ALA A 193 -40.73 21.82 41.18
C ALA A 193 -39.30 22.21 41.61
N PHE A 194 -38.57 22.86 40.71
CA PHE A 194 -37.34 23.56 41.03
C PHE A 194 -37.71 25.02 41.25
N PHE A 195 -37.14 25.64 42.27
CA PHE A 195 -37.25 27.06 42.54
C PHE A 195 -35.83 27.57 42.74
N ASP A 196 -35.46 28.58 41.97
CA ASP A 196 -34.21 29.31 42.21
C ASP A 196 -34.38 30.20 43.44
N ARG A 197 -33.25 30.55 44.08
CA ARG A 197 -33.23 31.44 45.26
C ARG A 197 -32.96 32.86 44.78
N ASP A 198 -33.91 33.76 44.99
CA ASP A 198 -33.78 35.17 44.65
C ASP A 198 -32.59 35.81 45.39
N ALA A 199 -31.90 36.74 44.71
CA ALA A 199 -30.68 37.37 45.23
C ALA A 199 -30.91 38.15 46.54
N ASP A 200 -32.11 38.69 46.73
CA ASP A 200 -32.53 39.44 47.93
C ASP A 200 -32.60 38.54 49.19
N ALA A 201 -32.60 37.22 49.03
CA ALA A 201 -32.64 36.26 50.12
C ALA A 201 -31.24 35.86 50.64
N ASP A 202 -30.15 36.49 50.18
CA ASP A 202 -28.79 36.14 50.57
C ASP A 202 -28.27 36.94 51.78
N PRO A 203 -27.90 36.31 52.92
CA PRO A 203 -27.56 37.04 54.14
C PRO A 203 -26.27 37.87 54.03
N CYS A 204 -25.44 37.66 53.01
CA CYS A 204 -24.20 38.40 52.75
C CYS A 204 -24.39 39.63 51.83
N ILE A 205 -25.62 40.09 51.56
CA ILE A 205 -25.88 41.29 50.73
C ILE A 205 -25.03 42.50 51.17
N SER A 206 -24.84 42.74 52.47
CA SER A 206 -24.03 43.87 52.96
C SER A 206 -22.52 43.73 52.74
N GLU A 207 -22.03 42.52 52.48
CA GLU A 207 -20.61 42.25 52.19
C GLU A 207 -20.34 42.39 50.67
N ASN A 208 -21.35 42.19 49.85
CA ASN A 208 -21.33 42.42 48.40
C ASN A 208 -21.67 43.88 48.02
N ASP A 209 -22.22 44.68 48.94
CA ASP A 209 -22.61 46.09 48.75
C ASP A 209 -21.38 47.02 48.73
N CYS A 210 -20.84 47.26 47.54
CA CYS A 210 -19.69 48.14 47.30
C CYS A 210 -20.05 49.62 47.45
N ARG A 211 -20.15 50.10 48.70
CA ARG A 211 -20.48 51.49 49.02
C ARG A 211 -19.43 52.47 48.48
N PRO A 212 -19.82 53.54 47.77
CA PRO A 212 -18.89 54.49 47.19
C PRO A 212 -18.16 55.28 48.28
N PHE A 213 -16.85 55.12 48.37
CA PHE A 213 -16.00 55.89 49.27
C PHE A 213 -15.82 57.33 48.74
N THR A 214 -16.30 58.32 49.51
CA THR A 214 -16.16 59.75 49.18
C THR A 214 -14.81 60.30 49.63
N ASP A 215 -13.78 60.18 48.80
CA ASP A 215 -12.50 60.84 49.03
C ASP A 215 -12.62 62.36 48.75
N LEU A 216 -12.38 63.17 49.79
CA LEU A 216 -12.47 64.63 49.73
C LEU A 216 -11.53 65.27 48.70
N LYS A 217 -10.47 64.58 48.27
CA LYS A 217 -9.51 65.12 47.28
C LYS A 217 -10.06 65.16 45.85
N PHE A 218 -11.15 64.44 45.55
CA PHE A 218 -11.73 64.34 44.21
C PHE A 218 -12.97 65.23 43.99
N GLY A 219 -13.19 66.24 44.85
CA GLY A 219 -14.37 67.13 44.80
C GLY A 219 -14.58 67.96 43.52
N GLY A 220 -13.68 67.87 42.54
CA GLY A 220 -13.81 68.49 41.21
C GLY A 220 -13.91 67.49 40.04
N LEU A 221 -13.97 66.19 40.30
CA LEU A 221 -14.02 65.18 39.23
C LEU A 221 -15.48 64.96 38.78
N VAL A 222 -15.88 65.62 37.70
CA VAL A 222 -17.18 65.35 37.04
C VAL A 222 -17.14 63.93 36.48
N ARG A 223 -17.91 63.02 37.10
CA ARG A 223 -18.09 61.65 36.62
C ARG A 223 -19.13 61.69 35.50
N GLU A 224 -18.69 61.58 34.26
CA GLU A 224 -19.58 61.30 33.14
C GLU A 224 -19.91 59.80 33.12
N ASP A 225 -21.16 59.46 33.42
CA ASP A 225 -21.65 58.08 33.31
C ASP A 225 -21.72 57.67 31.85
N ARG A 226 -20.70 56.94 31.39
CA ARG A 226 -20.70 56.33 30.05
C ARG A 226 -21.55 55.07 30.06
N SER A 227 -22.72 55.15 29.42
CA SER A 227 -23.66 54.03 29.22
C SER A 227 -23.13 52.98 28.23
N VAL A 228 -21.99 52.35 28.56
CA VAL A 228 -21.33 51.32 27.74
C VAL A 228 -21.45 49.97 28.43
N GLY A 229 -22.36 49.12 27.93
CA GLY A 229 -22.43 47.72 28.33
C GLY A 229 -21.44 46.87 27.53
N VAL A 230 -20.56 46.14 28.21
CA VAL A 230 -19.70 45.12 27.59
C VAL A 230 -20.28 43.74 27.89
N GLN A 231 -20.89 43.11 26.89
CA GLN A 231 -21.42 41.75 27.02
C GLN A 231 -20.38 40.75 26.52
N ALA A 232 -19.77 39.99 27.43
CA ALA A 232 -18.81 38.94 27.11
C ALA A 232 -19.53 37.67 26.59
N VAL A 233 -20.17 37.76 25.43
CA VAL A 233 -20.76 36.60 24.74
C VAL A 233 -19.67 35.92 23.91
N PRO A 234 -19.27 34.66 24.21
CA PRO A 234 -18.40 33.92 23.30
C PRO A 234 -19.12 33.69 21.98
N LEU A 235 -18.46 33.99 20.86
CA LEU A 235 -18.98 33.75 19.51
C LEU A 235 -19.00 32.24 19.22
N VAL A 236 -20.08 31.56 19.59
CA VAL A 236 -20.28 30.13 19.31
C VAL A 236 -20.85 29.95 17.91
N ALA A 237 -20.02 29.44 16.99
CA ALA A 237 -20.50 28.97 15.69
C ALA A 237 -21.13 27.58 15.84
N PRO A 238 -22.37 27.34 15.37
CA PRO A 238 -22.98 26.02 15.41
C PRO A 238 -22.32 25.09 14.37
N ALA A 239 -21.57 24.10 14.85
CA ALA A 239 -21.02 23.04 14.02
C ALA A 239 -21.98 21.82 14.04
N ALA A 240 -22.45 21.41 12.87
CA ALA A 240 -23.21 20.18 12.68
C ALA A 240 -22.45 19.24 11.74
N THR A 241 -22.27 17.99 12.15
CA THR A 241 -21.68 16.94 11.32
C THR A 241 -22.68 15.80 11.15
N GLN A 242 -22.94 15.42 9.90
CA GLN A 242 -23.80 14.29 9.57
C GLN A 242 -22.92 13.12 9.13
N THR A 243 -23.00 12.00 9.82
CA THR A 243 -22.27 10.78 9.48
C THR A 243 -23.11 9.89 8.57
N ASN A 244 -22.59 9.56 7.39
CA ASN A 244 -23.20 8.57 6.52
C ASN A 244 -22.93 7.16 7.07
N SER A 245 -23.97 6.51 7.59
CA SER A 245 -23.93 5.13 8.08
C SER A 245 -23.64 4.15 6.93
N ARG A 246 -22.37 3.81 6.71
CA ARG A 246 -21.98 2.74 5.79
C ARG A 246 -22.37 1.38 6.40
N ARG A 247 -23.11 0.57 5.64
CA ARG A 247 -23.43 -0.81 6.05
C ARG A 247 -22.15 -1.63 6.13
N GLN A 248 -21.83 -2.14 7.32
CA GLN A 248 -20.81 -3.16 7.47
C GLN A 248 -21.31 -4.48 6.84
N VAL A 249 -20.46 -5.10 6.01
CA VAL A 249 -20.72 -6.41 5.41
C VAL A 249 -19.68 -7.36 5.96
N ASN A 250 -20.13 -8.37 6.70
CA ASN A 250 -19.24 -9.40 7.23
C ASN A 250 -18.76 -10.29 6.09
N VAL A 251 -17.46 -10.39 5.90
CA VAL A 251 -16.83 -11.35 4.98
C VAL A 251 -16.25 -12.48 5.82
N ALA A 252 -16.65 -13.71 5.50
CA ALA A 252 -16.07 -14.93 6.07
C ALA A 252 -15.45 -15.75 4.94
N ALA A 253 -14.21 -16.22 5.14
CA ALA A 253 -13.53 -17.11 4.22
C ALA A 253 -13.46 -18.51 4.84
N GLN A 254 -13.90 -19.52 4.09
CA GLN A 254 -13.68 -20.93 4.39
C GLN A 254 -12.76 -21.50 3.31
N TYR A 255 -11.78 -22.30 3.71
CA TYR A 255 -10.89 -23.00 2.80
C TYR A 255 -11.43 -24.40 2.54
N ASP A 256 -11.39 -24.82 1.28
CA ASP A 256 -11.59 -26.20 0.86
C ASP A 256 -10.44 -26.63 -0.08
N ALA A 257 -10.23 -27.94 -0.19
CA ALA A 257 -9.21 -28.48 -1.07
C ALA A 257 -9.55 -28.15 -2.54
N ARG A 258 -8.55 -27.66 -3.30
CA ARG A 258 -8.74 -27.30 -4.71
C ARG A 258 -9.05 -28.54 -5.56
N GLU A 259 -10.30 -28.68 -5.98
CA GLU A 259 -10.70 -29.71 -6.92
C GLU A 259 -10.21 -29.42 -8.35
N LEU A 260 -9.53 -30.39 -8.95
CA LEU A 260 -9.20 -30.34 -10.39
C LEU A 260 -10.48 -30.40 -11.23
N SER A 261 -10.54 -29.66 -12.34
CA SER A 261 -11.64 -29.76 -13.30
C SER A 261 -11.70 -31.15 -13.94
N ALA A 262 -12.88 -31.58 -14.41
CA ALA A 262 -13.07 -32.91 -15.01
C ALA A 262 -12.15 -33.17 -16.23
N GLY A 263 -11.80 -32.12 -16.99
CA GLY A 263 -10.82 -32.20 -18.08
C GLY A 263 -9.39 -32.40 -17.57
N ALA A 264 -8.99 -31.64 -16.54
CA ALA A 264 -7.66 -31.76 -15.93
C ALA A 264 -7.45 -33.14 -15.29
N ARG A 265 -8.44 -33.70 -14.57
CA ARG A 265 -8.38 -35.07 -14.01
C ARG A 265 -8.06 -36.11 -15.10
N ARG A 266 -8.79 -36.08 -16.21
CA ARG A 266 -8.59 -36.99 -17.36
C ARG A 266 -7.23 -36.82 -18.03
N ALA A 267 -6.65 -35.62 -18.02
CA ALA A 267 -5.29 -35.39 -18.50
C ALA A 267 -4.24 -36.00 -17.54
N THR A 268 -4.41 -35.81 -16.23
CA THR A 268 -3.55 -36.41 -15.20
C THR A 268 -3.62 -37.94 -15.22
N GLU A 269 -4.81 -38.53 -15.34
CA GLU A 269 -5.02 -39.99 -15.47
C GLU A 269 -4.29 -40.61 -16.67
N ARG A 270 -4.18 -39.84 -17.77
CA ARG A 270 -3.47 -40.26 -18.99
C ARG A 270 -1.97 -40.02 -18.94
N SER A 271 -1.47 -39.27 -17.95
CA SER A 271 -0.07 -38.90 -17.82
C SER A 271 0.80 -40.12 -17.43
N GLU A 272 2.02 -40.18 -17.99
CA GLU A 272 2.95 -41.25 -17.65
C GLU A 272 3.44 -41.24 -16.18
N PRO A 273 3.65 -40.11 -15.46
CA PRO A 273 3.96 -40.17 -14.03
C PRO A 273 2.83 -40.80 -13.19
N PHE A 274 1.56 -40.56 -13.53
CA PHE A 274 0.43 -41.20 -12.85
C PHE A 274 0.40 -42.71 -13.12
N ARG A 275 0.66 -43.14 -14.36
CA ARG A 275 0.79 -44.55 -14.73
C ARG A 275 1.97 -45.24 -14.03
N ALA A 276 3.12 -44.56 -13.90
CA ALA A 276 4.27 -45.06 -13.17
C ALA A 276 3.95 -45.26 -11.68
N PHE A 277 3.22 -44.31 -11.06
CA PHE A 277 2.71 -44.46 -9.70
C PHE A 277 1.77 -45.68 -9.57
N LEU A 278 0.81 -45.85 -10.47
CA LEU A 278 -0.10 -47.01 -10.44
C LEU A 278 0.65 -48.34 -10.60
N ARG A 279 1.63 -48.42 -11.51
CA ARG A 279 2.49 -49.62 -11.65
C ARG A 279 3.25 -49.94 -10.35
N ARG A 280 3.72 -48.92 -9.62
CA ARG A 280 4.42 -49.09 -8.33
C ARG A 280 3.49 -49.58 -7.22
N VAL A 281 2.28 -49.03 -7.13
CA VAL A 281 1.30 -49.36 -6.07
C VAL A 281 0.61 -50.70 -6.30
N ARG A 282 0.51 -51.14 -7.56
CA ARG A 282 -0.13 -52.41 -7.94
C ARG A 282 0.38 -53.63 -7.16
N ALA A 283 1.69 -53.85 -7.11
CA ALA A 283 2.25 -55.06 -6.49
C ALA A 283 1.98 -55.16 -4.97
N PRO A 284 2.16 -54.10 -4.16
CA PRO A 284 1.69 -54.09 -2.76
C PRO A 284 0.19 -54.38 -2.60
N CYS A 285 -0.67 -53.85 -3.47
CA CYS A 285 -2.11 -54.10 -3.42
C CYS A 285 -2.46 -55.56 -3.77
N GLU A 286 -1.85 -56.14 -4.81
CA GLU A 286 -2.03 -57.55 -5.18
C GLU A 286 -1.55 -58.48 -4.05
N GLN A 287 -0.42 -58.18 -3.42
CA GLN A 287 0.09 -58.94 -2.27
C GLN A 287 -0.86 -58.87 -1.07
N ALA A 288 -1.45 -57.71 -0.77
CA ALA A 288 -2.42 -57.55 0.31
C ALA A 288 -3.71 -58.35 0.05
N LEU A 289 -4.19 -58.38 -1.20
CA LEU A 289 -5.36 -59.18 -1.59
C LEU A 289 -5.08 -60.69 -1.44
N GLN A 290 -3.94 -61.17 -1.93
CA GLN A 290 -3.53 -62.57 -1.78
C GLN A 290 -3.39 -62.98 -0.30
N GLN A 291 -2.86 -62.10 0.55
CA GLN A 291 -2.76 -62.36 1.99
C GLN A 291 -4.13 -62.45 2.67
N ASN A 292 -5.13 -61.69 2.22
CA ASN A 292 -6.50 -61.78 2.74
C ASN A 292 -7.16 -63.11 2.37
N GLU A 293 -7.02 -63.56 1.12
CA GLU A 293 -7.55 -64.85 0.65
C GLU A 293 -6.87 -66.03 1.38
N LEU A 294 -5.53 -66.02 1.47
CA LEU A 294 -4.79 -67.07 2.17
C LEU A 294 -5.13 -67.13 3.68
N ARG A 295 -5.33 -65.97 4.34
CA ARG A 295 -5.77 -65.93 5.74
C ARG A 295 -7.15 -66.53 5.94
N LEU A 296 -8.10 -66.29 5.01
CA LEU A 296 -9.43 -66.89 5.09
C LEU A 296 -9.38 -68.42 4.94
N VAL A 297 -8.55 -68.92 4.02
CA VAL A 297 -8.32 -70.37 3.85
C VAL A 297 -7.62 -70.99 5.08
N GLU A 298 -6.63 -70.31 5.65
CA GLU A 298 -5.96 -70.78 6.87
C GLU A 298 -6.92 -70.83 8.08
N LEU A 299 -7.80 -69.84 8.23
CA LEU A 299 -8.83 -69.85 9.27
C LEU A 299 -9.83 -70.99 9.08
N ALA A 300 -10.26 -71.26 7.84
CA ALA A 300 -11.15 -72.38 7.53
C ALA A 300 -10.50 -73.75 7.82
N LEU A 301 -9.24 -73.95 7.43
CA LEU A 301 -8.48 -75.17 7.71
C LEU A 301 -8.24 -75.37 9.22
N ARG A 302 -7.92 -74.31 9.96
CA ARG A 302 -7.78 -74.36 11.44
C ARG A 302 -9.10 -74.65 12.16
N LEU A 303 -10.25 -74.33 11.57
CA LEU A 303 -11.57 -74.70 12.09
C LEU A 303 -11.89 -76.16 11.79
N LEU A 304 -11.59 -76.66 10.58
CA LEU A 304 -11.76 -78.07 10.23
C LEU A 304 -10.87 -79.00 11.07
N LEU A 305 -9.58 -78.66 11.24
CA LEU A 305 -8.63 -79.38 12.10
C LEU A 305 -8.90 -79.25 13.62
N ARG A 306 -9.98 -78.57 14.01
CA ARG A 306 -10.51 -78.52 15.39
C ARG A 306 -11.85 -79.23 15.56
N LEU A 307 -12.38 -79.81 14.48
CA LEU A 307 -13.65 -80.55 14.44
C LEU A 307 -13.46 -82.06 14.22
N GLU A 308 -12.20 -82.50 14.06
CA GLU A 308 -11.72 -83.89 14.20
C GLU A 308 -11.08 -84.08 15.59
#